data_AF-A0A3A5LU36-F1
#
_entry.id   AF-A0A3A5LU36-F1
#
_cell.length_a   1.000
_cell.length_b   1.000
_cell.length_c   1.000
_cell.angle_alpha   90.00
_cell.angle_beta   90.00
_cell.angle_gamma   90.00
#
_symmetry.space_group_name_H-M   'P 1'
#
loop_
_entity.id
_entity.type
_entity.pdbx_description
1 polymer ?
#
loop_
_entity_poly.entity_id
_entity_poly.type
_entity_poly.pdbx_seq_one_letter_code
_entity_poly.pdbx_strand_id
1 'polypeptide(L)'
;MLLDAKLEYLIFPKQLQVSHIQQTLVAILDEMQSLCPATHPLKVHFKSINVHYGGHRQDSARFHSLIRRLLTRRGLLAPDSRMAYLLKKDELKRFKQALYWLDIDTRTRGCAFVAHLWAIALKATRSRVELAIRQLWKARYGIQRMSNHDKERFAEFYAHL
;
A
#
# COMPACT_ATOMS: atom_id res chain seq x y z
N MET A 1 3.55 0.71 -6.28
CA MET A 1 2.93 -0.59 -6.55
C MET A 1 1.49 -0.35 -6.95
N LEU A 2 1.03 -0.97 -8.02
CA LEU A 2 -0.37 -0.94 -8.46
C LEU A 2 -0.77 -2.37 -8.85
N LEU A 3 -1.97 -2.77 -8.42
CA LEU A 3 -2.53 -4.08 -8.72
C LEU A 3 -3.77 -3.90 -9.60
N ASP A 4 -4.04 -4.88 -10.45
CA ASP A 4 -5.29 -4.96 -11.20
C ASP A 4 -6.40 -5.67 -10.39
N ALA A 5 -7.55 -5.91 -11.02
CA ALA A 5 -8.67 -6.61 -10.37
C ALA A 5 -8.40 -8.10 -10.09
N LYS A 6 -7.41 -8.69 -10.75
CA LYS A 6 -6.95 -10.08 -10.55
C LYS A 6 -5.79 -10.17 -9.56
N LEU A 7 -5.36 -9.03 -9.01
CA LEU A 7 -4.22 -8.89 -8.09
C LEU A 7 -2.86 -9.12 -8.75
N GLU A 8 -2.79 -8.96 -10.06
CA GLU A 8 -1.53 -8.96 -10.81
C GLU A 8 -0.85 -7.59 -10.71
N TYR A 9 0.49 -7.57 -10.69
CA TYR A 9 1.26 -6.33 -10.62
C TYR A 9 1.19 -5.57 -11.94
N LEU A 10 0.51 -4.42 -11.94
CA LEU A 10 0.58 -3.43 -13.02
C LEU A 10 1.82 -2.54 -12.88
N ILE A 11 2.19 -2.23 -11.64
CA ILE A 11 3.43 -1.51 -11.32
C ILE A 11 4.12 -2.27 -10.19
N PHE A 12 5.27 -2.86 -10.50
CA PHE A 12 6.09 -3.58 -9.53
C PHE A 12 6.64 -2.63 -8.46
N PRO A 13 6.76 -3.08 -7.21
CA PRO A 13 7.53 -2.35 -6.20
C PRO A 13 8.99 -2.26 -6.66
N LYS A 14 9.54 -1.04 -6.70
CA LYS A 14 10.95 -0.79 -7.01
C LYS A 14 11.69 -0.41 -5.73
N GLN A 15 12.87 -1.01 -5.52
CA GLN A 15 13.83 -0.55 -4.52
C GLN A 15 14.84 0.36 -5.18
N LEU A 16 15.13 1.49 -4.54
CA LEU A 16 16.12 2.45 -5.02
C LEU A 16 17.23 2.57 -3.99
N GLN A 17 18.48 2.46 -4.45
CA GLN A 17 19.63 2.77 -3.62
C GLN A 17 19.72 4.30 -3.46
N VAL A 18 19.84 4.77 -2.22
CA VAL A 18 19.85 6.21 -1.91
C VAL A 18 21.18 6.58 -1.30
N SER A 19 22.01 7.30 -2.06
CA SER A 19 23.24 7.95 -1.56
C SER A 19 22.98 9.39 -1.12
N HIS A 20 22.16 10.13 -1.88
CA HIS A 20 21.80 11.53 -1.61
C HIS A 20 20.29 11.74 -1.65
N ILE A 21 19.64 11.63 -0.49
CA ILE A 21 18.18 11.56 -0.38
C ILE A 21 17.41 12.68 -1.08
N GLN A 22 17.90 13.92 -1.00
CA GLN A 22 17.23 15.07 -1.64
C GLN A 22 17.31 15.01 -3.15
N GLN A 23 18.50 14.73 -3.70
CA GLN A 23 18.73 14.63 -5.15
C GLN A 23 17.93 13.46 -5.73
N THR A 24 17.94 12.31 -5.05
CA THR A 24 17.16 11.14 -5.48
C THR A 24 15.66 11.44 -5.49
N LEU A 25 15.13 12.09 -4.45
CA LEU A 25 13.71 12.47 -4.42
C LEU A 25 13.34 13.46 -5.52
N VAL A 26 14.21 14.44 -5.79
CA VAL A 26 14.03 15.41 -6.87
C VAL A 26 13.98 14.71 -8.22
N ALA A 27 14.94 13.84 -8.50
CA ALA A 27 14.99 13.07 -9.75
C ALA A 27 13.73 12.21 -9.96
N ILE A 28 13.24 11.56 -8.90
CA ILE A 28 11.97 10.78 -8.98
C ILE A 28 10.80 11.70 -9.34
N LEU A 29 10.69 12.88 -8.72
CA LEU A 29 9.60 13.81 -9.01
C LEU A 29 9.69 14.37 -10.43
N ASP A 30 10.91 14.67 -10.90
CA ASP A 30 11.15 15.15 -12.26
C ASP A 30 10.79 14.07 -13.31
N GLU A 31 11.16 12.81 -13.06
CA GLU A 31 10.77 11.66 -13.89
C GLU A 31 9.25 11.48 -13.91
N MET A 32 8.59 11.53 -12.76
CA MET A 32 7.12 11.42 -12.72
C MET A 32 6.44 12.55 -13.47
N GLN A 33 6.97 13.77 -13.38
CA GLN A 33 6.40 14.94 -14.01
C GLN A 33 6.61 14.94 -15.53
N SER A 34 7.76 14.46 -16.02
CA SER A 34 8.05 14.35 -17.46
C SER A 34 7.14 13.33 -18.17
N LEU A 35 6.66 12.33 -17.44
CA LEU A 35 5.69 11.35 -17.93
C LEU A 35 4.24 11.87 -17.97
N CYS A 36 3.97 13.05 -17.38
CA CYS A 36 2.62 13.61 -17.33
C CYS A 36 2.41 14.66 -18.44
N PRO A 37 1.38 14.53 -19.28
CA PRO A 37 1.06 15.55 -20.29
C PRO A 37 0.59 16.85 -19.64
N ALA A 38 0.83 17.99 -20.29
CA ALA A 38 0.48 19.31 -19.76
C ALA A 38 -1.02 19.49 -19.47
N THR A 39 -1.89 18.77 -20.19
CA THR A 39 -3.35 18.75 -19.98
C THR A 39 -3.77 18.05 -18.68
N HIS A 40 -2.94 17.14 -18.18
CA HIS A 40 -3.15 16.43 -16.93
C HIS A 40 -1.88 16.52 -16.07
N PRO A 41 -1.64 17.69 -15.46
CA PRO A 41 -0.44 17.90 -14.67
C PRO A 41 -0.40 16.95 -13.48
N LEU A 42 0.81 16.53 -13.11
CA LEU A 42 1.02 15.65 -11.97
C LEU A 42 0.46 16.27 -10.68
N LYS A 43 -0.45 15.54 -10.04
CA LYS A 43 -0.94 15.85 -8.69
C LYS A 43 -0.60 14.69 -7.77
N VAL A 44 0.08 14.99 -6.68
CA VAL A 44 0.56 14.00 -5.71
C VAL A 44 -0.26 14.09 -4.43
N HIS A 45 -0.98 13.01 -4.14
CA HIS A 45 -1.63 12.78 -2.86
C HIS A 45 -0.64 12.08 -1.92
N PHE A 46 0.07 12.87 -1.09
CA PHE A 46 1.14 12.36 -0.24
C PHE A 46 0.67 12.01 1.16
N LYS A 47 0.98 10.77 1.59
CA LYS A 47 0.76 10.28 2.95
C LYS A 47 2.02 9.63 3.47
N SER A 48 2.32 9.86 4.75
CA SER A 48 3.37 9.12 5.44
C SER A 48 2.75 8.21 6.50
N ILE A 49 3.12 6.94 6.43
CA ILE A 49 2.86 5.90 7.44
C ILE A 49 3.38 6.36 8.82
N ASN A 50 4.43 7.19 8.84
CA ASN A 50 5.13 7.61 10.05
C ASN A 50 4.43 8.73 10.82
N VAL A 51 3.46 9.44 10.27
CA VAL A 51 2.70 10.42 11.06
C VAL A 51 1.63 9.72 11.92
N HIS A 52 1.30 8.46 11.60
CA HIS A 52 0.18 7.73 12.21
C HIS A 52 0.59 6.68 13.26
N TYR A 53 1.86 6.25 13.31
CA TYR A 53 2.28 5.15 14.20
C TYR A 53 2.78 5.59 15.60
N GLY A 54 2.42 6.80 16.07
CA GLY A 54 2.58 7.21 17.48
C GLY A 54 3.87 6.75 18.16
N GLY A 55 4.99 7.37 17.79
CA GLY A 55 6.33 7.02 18.30
C GLY A 55 7.29 6.72 17.17
N HIS A 56 7.91 7.77 16.61
CA HIS A 56 8.87 7.61 15.52
C HIS A 56 10.23 8.17 15.88
N ARG A 57 11.27 7.53 15.33
CA ARG A 57 12.61 8.10 15.26
C ARG A 57 12.53 9.44 14.55
N GLN A 58 13.31 10.43 15.01
CA GLN A 58 13.32 11.78 14.43
C GLN A 58 13.54 11.76 12.91
N ASP A 59 14.30 10.80 12.40
CA ASP A 59 14.63 10.68 10.98
C ASP A 59 13.40 10.45 10.10
N SER A 60 12.44 9.66 10.57
CA SER A 60 11.18 9.41 9.87
C SER A 60 10.33 10.67 9.74
N ALA A 61 10.30 11.51 10.78
CA ALA A 61 9.58 12.79 10.78
C ALA A 61 10.29 13.84 9.90
N ARG A 62 11.63 13.87 9.94
CA ARG A 62 12.45 14.70 9.04
C ARG A 62 12.22 14.32 7.58
N PHE A 63 12.17 13.02 7.27
CA PHE A 63 11.91 12.53 5.91
C PHE A 63 10.50 12.90 5.42
N HIS A 64 9.47 12.74 6.28
CA HIS A 64 8.11 13.21 5.96
C HIS A 64 8.09 14.71 5.62
N SER A 65 8.73 15.52 6.46
CA SER A 65 8.78 16.97 6.29
C SER A 65 9.52 17.36 5.01
N LEU A 66 10.58 16.63 4.67
CA LEU A 66 11.35 16.84 3.44
C LEU A 66 10.47 16.62 2.19
N ILE A 67 9.80 15.47 2.09
CA ILE A 67 8.92 15.17 0.94
C ILE A 67 7.81 16.21 0.84
N ARG A 68 7.14 16.51 1.96
CA ARG A 68 6.05 17.50 1.98
C ARG A 68 6.52 18.87 1.49
N ARG A 69 7.69 19.31 1.93
CA ARG A 69 8.29 20.59 1.50
C ARG A 69 8.59 20.59 0.01
N LEU A 70 9.16 19.51 -0.52
CA LEU A 70 9.45 19.38 -1.95
C LEU A 70 8.18 19.45 -2.80
N LEU A 71 7.16 18.68 -2.45
CA LEU A 71 5.87 18.66 -3.15
C LEU A 71 5.16 20.02 -3.10
N THR A 72 5.20 20.69 -1.95
CA THR A 72 4.58 22.01 -1.76
C THR A 72 5.27 23.07 -2.60
N ARG A 73 6.61 23.15 -2.56
CA ARG A 73 7.38 24.13 -3.34
C ARG A 73 7.19 23.99 -4.85
N ARG A 74 6.93 22.77 -5.30
CA ARG A 74 6.70 22.44 -6.71
C ARG A 74 5.22 22.56 -7.14
N GLY A 75 4.32 22.94 -6.23
CA GLY A 75 2.89 23.00 -6.52
C GLY A 75 2.24 21.64 -6.84
N LEU A 76 2.89 20.53 -6.46
CA LEU A 76 2.45 19.17 -6.77
C LEU A 76 1.52 18.58 -5.71
N LEU A 77 1.53 19.15 -4.49
CA LEU A 77 0.78 18.60 -3.36
C LEU A 77 -0.72 18.86 -3.50
N ALA A 78 -1.50 17.79 -3.63
CA ALA A 78 -2.96 17.88 -3.56
C ALA A 78 -3.45 17.69 -2.11
N PRO A 79 -4.53 18.39 -1.69
CA PRO A 79 -5.19 18.11 -0.42
C PRO A 79 -5.68 16.67 -0.39
N ASP A 80 -5.52 16.01 0.75
CA ASP A 80 -5.99 14.65 0.93
C ASP A 80 -7.14 14.61 1.92
N SER A 81 -8.28 14.06 1.49
CA SER A 81 -9.48 13.94 2.34
C SER A 81 -9.64 12.56 2.97
N ARG A 82 -8.76 11.58 2.69
CA ARG A 82 -8.97 10.20 3.13
C ARG A 82 -7.76 9.67 3.90
N MET A 83 -7.87 9.47 5.21
CA MET A 83 -6.81 8.82 5.99
C MET A 83 -6.47 7.42 5.45
N ALA A 84 -5.17 7.15 5.23
CA ALA A 84 -4.70 5.78 5.05
C ALA A 84 -4.53 5.16 6.44
N TYR A 85 -5.55 4.47 6.93
CA TYR A 85 -5.46 3.73 8.18
C TYR A 85 -4.63 2.47 7.95
N LEU A 86 -3.51 2.38 8.65
CA LEU A 86 -2.75 1.14 8.72
C LEU A 86 -3.46 0.15 9.62
N LEU A 87 -3.29 -1.15 9.33
CA LEU A 87 -3.76 -2.22 10.18
C LEU A 87 -3.03 -2.17 11.53
N LYS A 88 -3.74 -2.36 12.66
CA LYS A 88 -3.07 -2.51 13.95
C LYS A 88 -2.46 -3.91 14.04
N LYS A 89 -1.73 -4.19 15.12
CA LYS A 89 -0.95 -5.43 15.29
C LYS A 89 -1.75 -6.70 14.99
N ASP A 90 -2.98 -6.81 15.50
CA ASP A 90 -3.80 -8.01 15.34
C ASP A 90 -4.38 -8.14 13.93
N GLU A 91 -4.90 -7.04 13.36
CA GLU A 91 -5.40 -7.05 11.98
C GLU A 91 -4.25 -7.28 10.98
N LEU A 92 -3.07 -6.73 11.25
CA LEU A 92 -1.87 -6.95 10.45
C LEU A 92 -1.41 -8.40 10.55
N LYS A 93 -1.48 -9.02 11.73
CA LYS A 93 -1.16 -10.44 11.92
C LYS A 93 -2.08 -11.31 11.07
N ARG A 94 -3.39 -11.11 11.17
CA ARG A 94 -4.38 -11.85 10.37
C ARG A 94 -4.19 -11.63 8.87
N PHE A 95 -3.93 -10.39 8.47
CA PHE A 95 -3.69 -10.06 7.07
C PHE A 95 -2.42 -10.75 6.53
N LYS A 96 -1.32 -10.76 7.29
CA LYS A 96 -0.10 -11.50 6.94
C LYS A 96 -0.36 -13.00 6.85
N GLN A 97 -1.12 -13.55 7.79
CA GLN A 97 -1.48 -14.98 7.79
C GLN A 97 -2.28 -15.34 6.54
N ALA A 98 -3.26 -14.50 6.17
CA ALA A 98 -4.05 -14.69 4.96
C ALA A 98 -3.19 -14.65 3.69
N LEU A 99 -2.28 -13.68 3.57
CA LEU A 99 -1.35 -13.62 2.45
C LEU A 99 -0.52 -14.91 2.35
N TYR A 100 -0.02 -15.40 3.49
CA TYR A 100 0.77 -16.63 3.54
C TYR A 100 -0.05 -17.86 3.12
N TRP A 101 -1.26 -18.04 3.65
CA TRP A 101 -2.11 -19.19 3.33
C TRP A 101 -2.66 -19.18 1.90
N LEU A 102 -2.80 -17.99 1.31
CA LEU A 102 -3.20 -17.83 -0.10
C LEU A 102 -2.01 -17.95 -1.07
N ASP A 103 -0.82 -18.26 -0.56
CA ASP A 103 0.43 -18.38 -1.31
C ASP A 103 0.79 -17.10 -2.08
N ILE A 104 0.46 -15.95 -1.47
CA ILE A 104 0.85 -14.65 -2.01
C ILE A 104 2.25 -14.33 -1.51
N ASP A 105 3.17 -14.10 -2.43
CA ASP A 105 4.56 -13.84 -2.08
C ASP A 105 4.70 -12.54 -1.25
N THR A 106 4.94 -12.72 0.05
CA THR A 106 5.32 -11.67 0.98
C THR A 106 6.82 -11.65 1.27
N ARG A 107 7.60 -12.55 0.65
CA ARG A 107 8.98 -12.89 0.98
C ARG A 107 9.97 -12.44 -0.09
N THR A 108 9.70 -11.37 -0.84
CA THR A 108 10.80 -10.69 -1.55
C THR A 108 11.89 -10.36 -0.52
N ARG A 109 13.04 -11.05 -0.65
CA ARG A 109 14.08 -11.18 0.38
C ARG A 109 14.45 -9.79 0.92
N GLY A 110 14.22 -9.57 2.22
CA GLY A 110 14.55 -8.31 2.91
C GLY A 110 13.42 -7.26 3.00
N CYS A 111 12.24 -7.48 2.42
CA CYS A 111 11.18 -6.46 2.38
C CYS A 111 10.12 -6.63 3.48
N ALA A 112 10.41 -6.18 4.70
CA ALA A 112 9.46 -6.16 5.83
C ALA A 112 8.13 -5.40 5.57
N PHE A 113 8.06 -4.64 4.47
CA PHE A 113 6.95 -3.75 4.14
C PHE A 113 5.98 -4.30 3.08
N VAL A 114 6.22 -5.48 2.49
CA VAL A 114 5.37 -6.00 1.39
C VAL A 114 3.92 -6.20 1.83
N ALA A 115 3.69 -6.76 3.02
CA ALA A 115 2.34 -6.88 3.57
C ALA A 115 1.66 -5.51 3.76
N HIS A 116 2.41 -4.45 4.08
CA HIS A 116 1.88 -3.10 4.16
C HIS A 116 1.56 -2.52 2.78
N LEU A 117 2.37 -2.83 1.75
CA LEU A 117 2.07 -2.45 0.37
C LEU A 117 0.79 -3.12 -0.12
N TRP A 118 0.60 -4.41 0.16
CA TRP A 118 -0.65 -5.13 -0.13
C TRP A 118 -1.84 -4.50 0.61
N ALA A 119 -1.70 -4.22 1.91
CA ALA A 119 -2.75 -3.57 2.69
C ALA A 119 -3.12 -2.20 2.11
N ILE A 120 -2.14 -1.40 1.69
CA ILE A 120 -2.36 -0.09 1.06
C ILE A 120 -3.07 -0.25 -0.29
N ALA A 121 -2.59 -1.15 -1.15
CA ALA A 121 -3.17 -1.38 -2.48
C ALA A 121 -4.65 -1.82 -2.40
N LEU A 122 -4.96 -2.70 -1.44
CA LEU A 122 -6.32 -3.18 -1.18
C LEU A 122 -7.16 -2.24 -0.31
N LYS A 123 -6.60 -1.10 0.12
CA LYS A 123 -7.23 -0.15 1.04
C LYS A 123 -7.75 -0.85 2.30
N ALA A 124 -6.98 -1.83 2.80
CA ALA A 124 -7.27 -2.58 4.01
C ALA A 124 -7.10 -1.65 5.22
N THR A 125 -8.21 -1.40 5.90
CA THR A 125 -8.26 -0.67 7.19
C THR A 125 -8.74 -1.63 8.26
N ARG A 126 -8.71 -1.22 9.54
CA ARG A 126 -9.26 -2.02 10.65
C ARG A 126 -10.67 -2.57 10.36
N SER A 127 -11.56 -1.75 9.81
CA SER A 127 -12.93 -2.14 9.48
C SER A 127 -13.08 -2.85 8.13
N ARG A 128 -12.03 -2.87 7.30
CA ARG A 128 -12.05 -3.42 5.94
C ARG A 128 -11.08 -4.58 5.73
N VAL A 129 -10.37 -5.02 6.77
CA VAL A 129 -9.36 -6.09 6.65
C VAL A 129 -10.00 -7.39 6.19
N GLU A 130 -11.17 -7.75 6.72
CA GLU A 130 -11.92 -8.92 6.27
C GLU A 130 -12.31 -8.81 4.80
N LEU A 131 -12.80 -7.64 4.37
CA LEU A 131 -13.15 -7.39 2.98
C LEU A 131 -11.93 -7.54 2.06
N ALA A 132 -10.78 -7.01 2.46
CA ALA A 132 -9.53 -7.14 1.71
C ALA A 132 -9.08 -8.60 1.62
N ILE A 133 -9.13 -9.35 2.72
CA ILE A 133 -8.82 -10.79 2.75
C ILE A 133 -9.80 -11.57 1.87
N ARG A 134 -11.09 -11.22 1.89
CA ARG A 134 -12.10 -11.82 1.02
C ARG A 134 -11.84 -11.55 -0.46
N GLN A 135 -11.38 -10.35 -0.81
CA GLN A 135 -10.97 -10.04 -2.18
C GLN A 135 -9.79 -10.91 -2.63
N LEU A 136 -8.77 -11.05 -1.77
CA LEU A 136 -7.63 -11.95 -2.00
C LEU A 136 -8.08 -13.40 -2.20
N TRP A 137 -8.94 -13.90 -1.31
CA TRP A 137 -9.47 -15.25 -1.35
C TRP A 137 -10.26 -15.50 -2.65
N LYS A 138 -11.21 -14.60 -2.99
CA LYS A 138 -11.98 -14.68 -4.24
C LYS A 138 -11.08 -14.72 -5.47
N ALA A 139 -10.09 -13.83 -5.54
CA ALA A 139 -9.17 -13.78 -6.66
C ALA A 139 -8.36 -15.08 -6.78
N ARG A 140 -7.85 -15.63 -5.66
CA ARG A 140 -7.08 -16.87 -5.63
C ARG A 140 -7.85 -18.09 -6.16
N TYR A 141 -9.15 -18.15 -5.87
CA TYR A 141 -10.04 -19.22 -6.31
C TYR A 141 -10.86 -18.90 -7.57
N GLY A 142 -10.59 -17.76 -8.24
CA GLY A 142 -11.31 -17.36 -9.45
C GLY A 142 -12.81 -17.06 -9.25
N ILE A 143 -13.23 -16.74 -8.02
CA ILE A 143 -14.64 -16.53 -7.68
C ILE A 143 -15.06 -15.09 -7.99
N GLN A 144 -15.93 -14.91 -8.98
CA GLN A 144 -16.51 -13.60 -9.29
C GLN A 144 -17.65 -13.23 -8.32
N ARG A 145 -18.58 -14.15 -8.08
CA ARG A 145 -19.71 -14.00 -7.15
C ARG A 145 -19.73 -15.19 -6.19
N MET A 146 -19.78 -14.93 -4.90
CA MET A 146 -19.79 -15.99 -3.88
C MET A 146 -21.16 -16.65 -3.79
N SER A 147 -21.20 -17.97 -3.97
CA SER A 147 -22.33 -18.82 -3.58
C SER A 147 -22.44 -18.91 -2.06
N ASN A 148 -23.50 -19.56 -1.53
CA ASN A 148 -23.60 -19.80 -0.09
C ASN A 148 -22.49 -20.74 0.39
N HIS A 149 -22.15 -21.75 -0.40
CA HIS A 149 -21.03 -22.65 -0.13
C HIS A 149 -19.69 -21.90 -0.04
N ASP A 150 -19.43 -20.95 -0.94
CA ASP A 150 -18.21 -20.13 -0.89
C ASP A 150 -18.15 -19.25 0.35
N LYS A 151 -19.30 -18.77 0.83
CA LYS A 151 -19.37 -17.95 2.06
C LYS A 151 -19.04 -18.79 3.29
N GLU A 152 -19.55 -20.02 3.36
CA GLU A 152 -19.24 -20.96 4.44
C GLU A 152 -17.75 -21.29 4.46
N ARG A 153 -17.17 -21.64 3.31
CA ARG A 153 -15.74 -21.92 3.19
C ARG A 153 -14.87 -20.71 3.53
N PHE A 154 -15.29 -19.52 3.11
CA PHE A 154 -14.59 -18.30 3.49
C PHE A 154 -14.67 -18.03 5.00
N ALA A 155 -15.83 -18.26 5.62
CA ALA A 155 -16.01 -18.07 7.05
C ALA A 155 -15.12 -19.04 7.86
N GLU A 156 -15.05 -20.31 7.44
CA GLU A 156 -14.15 -21.31 8.02
C GLU A 156 -12.68 -20.89 7.88
N PHE A 157 -12.26 -20.53 6.66
CA PHE A 157 -10.91 -20.00 6.40
C PHE A 157 -10.59 -18.80 7.30
N TYR A 158 -11.50 -17.83 7.38
CA TYR A 158 -11.28 -16.59 8.12
C TYR A 158 -11.26 -16.79 9.64
N ALA A 159 -12.03 -17.75 10.16
CA ALA A 159 -12.04 -18.10 11.58
C ALA A 159 -10.71 -18.69 12.07
N HIS A 160 -9.90 -19.24 11.15
CA HIS A 160 -8.61 -19.84 11.47
C HIS A 160 -7.39 -18.90 11.31
N LEU A 161 -7.59 -17.65 10.87
CA LEU A 161 -6.54 -16.62 10.73
C LEU A 161 -6.18 -15.91 12.05
#